data_AF-A0A4Q2QP28-F1
#
_entry.id   AF-A0A4Q2QP28-F1
#
_cell.length_a   1.000
_cell.length_b   1.000
_cell.length_c   1.000
_cell.angle_alpha   90.00
_cell.angle_beta   90.00
_cell.angle_gamma   90.00
#
_symmetry.space_group_name_H-M   'P 1'
#
loop_
_entity.id
_entity.type
_entity.pdbx_description
1 polymer ?
#
loop_
_entity_poly.entity_id
_entity_poly.type
_entity_poly.pdbx_seq_one_letter_code
_entity_poly.pdbx_strand_id
1 'polypeptide(L)'
;QIKQAWDNRQMDVVEQMMPGLKDYPLYPYLEYRQITDDLMNQPAVTVTNFVRANPTLPPARTLQSRFVNELARREDWRGLLAFSPEKPGTTEAQCNYYYAKWNTGQSEEAWQGAKELWLTGKSQPNACDKLFSVW
;
A
#
# COMPACT_ATOMS: atom_id res chain seq x y z
N GLN A 1 5.54 -13.11 24.82
CA GLN A 1 4.23 -13.78 24.74
C GLN A 1 3.56 -13.50 23.40
N ILE A 2 3.02 -12.30 23.10
CA ILE A 2 2.36 -12.04 21.80
C ILE A 2 3.28 -12.25 20.58
N LYS A 3 4.55 -11.79 20.65
CA LYS A 3 5.54 -12.02 19.58
C LYS A 3 5.74 -13.52 19.31
N GLN A 4 5.84 -14.35 20.34
CA GLN A 4 6.03 -15.80 20.19
C GLN A 4 4.79 -16.46 19.59
N ALA A 5 3.59 -16.07 20.03
CA ALA A 5 2.34 -16.53 19.43
C ALA A 5 2.32 -16.22 17.92
N TRP A 6 2.72 -15.00 17.55
CA TRP A 6 2.81 -14.56 16.17
C TRP A 6 3.83 -15.33 15.35
N ASP A 7 5.05 -15.50 15.89
CA ASP A 7 6.14 -16.21 15.22
C ASP A 7 5.78 -17.70 15.01
N ASN A 8 4.90 -18.25 15.85
CA ASN A 8 4.37 -19.61 15.74
C ASN A 8 3.02 -19.70 14.99
N ARG A 9 2.55 -18.61 14.37
CA ARG A 9 1.25 -18.53 13.64
C ARG A 9 0.00 -18.85 14.48
N GLN A 10 0.04 -18.64 15.79
CA GLN A 10 -1.10 -18.80 16.69
C GLN A 10 -1.99 -17.54 16.64
N MET A 11 -2.68 -17.34 15.52
CA MET A 11 -3.39 -16.07 15.25
C MET A 11 -4.58 -15.83 16.19
N ASP A 12 -5.27 -16.88 16.64
CA ASP A 12 -6.35 -16.75 17.63
C ASP A 12 -5.84 -16.17 18.96
N VAL A 13 -4.65 -16.58 19.39
CA VAL A 13 -4.00 -16.06 20.60
C VAL A 13 -3.57 -14.62 20.39
N VAL A 14 -3.02 -14.29 19.22
CA VAL A 14 -2.66 -12.90 18.87
C VAL A 14 -3.90 -12.02 18.96
N GLU A 15 -5.01 -12.41 18.32
CA GLU A 15 -6.25 -11.64 18.30
C GLU A 15 -6.81 -11.43 19.71
N GLN A 16 -6.79 -12.45 20.57
CA GLN A 16 -7.22 -12.34 21.96
C GLN A 16 -6.34 -11.39 22.79
N MET A 17 -5.04 -11.32 22.51
CA MET A 17 -4.10 -10.48 23.24
C MET A 17 -4.12 -9.01 22.80
N MET A 18 -4.42 -8.73 21.54
CA MET A 18 -4.36 -7.36 20.96
C MET A 18 -5.16 -6.31 21.76
N PRO A 19 -6.43 -6.54 22.16
CA PRO A 19 -7.21 -5.54 22.90
C PRO A 19 -6.58 -5.10 24.22
N GLY A 20 -5.87 -5.99 24.91
CA GLY A 20 -5.21 -5.71 26.19
C GLY A 20 -3.89 -4.94 26.07
N LEU A 21 -3.42 -4.67 24.85
CA LEU A 21 -2.15 -4.02 24.58
C LEU A 21 -2.31 -2.57 24.08
N LYS A 22 -3.52 -2.01 24.03
CA LYS A 22 -3.78 -0.67 23.45
C LYS A 22 -2.98 0.45 24.10
N ASP A 23 -2.72 0.35 25.40
CA ASP A 23 -1.92 1.35 26.15
C ASP A 23 -0.41 1.10 26.06
N TYR A 24 0.03 0.03 25.39
CA TYR A 24 1.44 -0.29 25.23
C TYR A 24 2.07 0.58 24.13
N PRO A 25 3.21 1.26 24.37
CA PRO A 25 3.79 2.18 23.40
C PRO A 25 4.12 1.58 22.02
N LEU A 26 4.35 0.26 21.93
CA LEU A 26 4.63 -0.41 20.65
C LEU A 26 3.38 -1.02 20.00
N TYR A 27 2.18 -0.77 20.55
CA TYR A 27 0.93 -1.27 19.98
C TYR A 27 0.75 -0.92 18.50
N PRO A 28 1.07 0.30 18.01
CA PRO A 28 0.99 0.61 16.59
C PRO A 28 1.88 -0.28 15.69
N TYR A 29 2.98 -0.81 16.21
CA TYR A 29 3.83 -1.75 15.46
C TYR A 29 3.19 -3.15 15.37
N LEU A 30 2.41 -3.54 16.38
CA LEU A 30 1.65 -4.79 16.36
C LEU A 30 0.50 -4.68 15.36
N GLU A 31 -0.22 -3.57 15.35
CA GLU A 31 -1.27 -3.29 14.37
C GLU A 31 -0.71 -3.26 12.94
N TYR A 32 0.43 -2.59 12.74
CA TYR A 32 1.12 -2.61 11.46
C TYR A 32 1.41 -4.04 11.00
N ARG A 33 1.97 -4.89 11.87
CA ARG A 33 2.26 -6.29 11.56
C ARG A 33 0.98 -7.03 11.15
N GLN A 34 -0.12 -6.86 11.90
CA GLN A 34 -1.42 -7.48 11.58
C GLN A 34 -1.91 -7.12 10.19
N ILE A 35 -1.88 -5.83 9.86
CA ILE A 35 -2.31 -5.32 8.56
C ILE A 35 -1.42 -5.88 7.45
N THR A 36 -0.11 -5.95 7.68
CA THR A 36 0.83 -6.31 6.61
C THR A 36 0.99 -7.81 6.38
N ASP A 37 0.76 -8.63 7.40
CA ASP A 37 0.82 -10.09 7.29
C ASP A 37 -0.32 -10.64 6.42
N ASP A 38 -1.45 -9.93 6.36
CA ASP A 38 -2.61 -10.27 5.54
C ASP A 38 -3.01 -9.12 4.61
N LEU A 39 -2.01 -8.35 4.12
CA LEU A 39 -2.26 -7.13 3.35
C LEU A 39 -3.17 -7.37 2.15
N MET A 40 -3.09 -8.56 1.55
CA MET A 40 -3.88 -8.98 0.38
C MET A 40 -5.38 -9.13 0.63
N ASN A 41 -5.81 -9.23 1.88
CA ASN A 41 -7.23 -9.29 2.24
C ASN A 41 -7.69 -8.07 3.03
N GLN A 42 -6.79 -7.13 3.34
CA GLN A 42 -7.16 -5.90 4.04
C GLN A 42 -8.08 -5.01 3.18
N PRO A 43 -9.15 -4.46 3.77
CA PRO A 43 -9.95 -3.44 3.13
C PRO A 43 -9.26 -2.08 3.22
N ALA A 44 -9.51 -1.22 2.22
CA ALA A 44 -8.93 0.12 2.14
C ALA A 44 -9.13 0.94 3.43
N VAL A 45 -10.31 0.85 4.05
CA VAL A 45 -10.63 1.58 5.28
C VAL A 45 -9.71 1.23 6.45
N THR A 46 -9.30 -0.03 6.59
CA THR A 46 -8.37 -0.45 7.65
C THR A 46 -7.02 0.22 7.47
N VAL A 47 -6.50 0.19 6.23
CA VAL A 47 -5.21 0.81 5.91
C VAL A 47 -5.27 2.33 6.05
N THR A 48 -6.33 2.97 5.54
CA THR A 48 -6.54 4.42 5.67
C THR A 48 -6.59 4.86 7.14
N ASN A 49 -7.35 4.15 7.97
CA ASN A 49 -7.47 4.47 9.39
C ASN A 49 -6.14 4.31 10.11
N PHE A 50 -5.39 3.24 9.84
CA PHE A 50 -4.09 3.02 10.45
C PHE A 50 -3.07 4.11 10.08
N VAL A 51 -2.98 4.48 8.79
CA VAL A 51 -2.05 5.53 8.33
C VAL A 51 -2.41 6.89 8.95
N ARG A 52 -3.70 7.22 9.02
CA ARG A 52 -4.19 8.47 9.65
C ARG A 52 -3.94 8.52 11.14
N ALA A 53 -4.10 7.39 11.85
CA ALA A 53 -3.85 7.31 13.28
C ALA A 53 -2.35 7.39 13.63
N ASN A 54 -1.46 7.07 12.69
CA ASN A 54 -0.02 6.91 12.94
C ASN A 54 0.87 7.73 11.97
N PRO A 55 0.69 9.06 11.82
CA PRO A 55 1.38 9.84 10.79
C PRO A 55 2.91 9.95 11.00
N THR A 56 3.38 9.82 12.24
CA THR A 56 4.80 9.89 12.59
C THR A 56 5.50 8.54 12.57
N LEU A 57 4.74 7.43 12.54
CA LEU A 57 5.26 6.07 12.59
C LEU A 57 5.98 5.73 11.27
N PRO A 58 7.30 5.46 11.29
CA PRO A 58 8.06 5.22 10.07
C PRO A 58 7.47 4.14 9.13
N PRO A 59 7.04 2.94 9.62
CA PRO A 59 6.42 1.95 8.73
C PRO A 59 5.05 2.37 8.17
N ALA A 60 4.30 3.27 8.84
CA ALA A 60 3.04 3.79 8.30
C ALA A 60 3.28 4.66 7.05
N ARG A 61 4.42 5.36 6.97
CA ARG A 61 4.76 6.23 5.84
C ARG A 61 4.85 5.48 4.51
N THR A 62 5.30 4.23 4.53
CA THR A 62 5.43 3.41 3.31
C THR A 62 4.20 2.54 3.06
N LEU A 63 3.35 2.32 4.07
CA LEU A 63 2.18 1.45 3.97
C LEU A 63 1.20 1.88 2.88
N GLN A 64 0.98 3.18 2.71
CA GLN A 64 0.11 3.68 1.64
C GLN A 64 0.60 3.24 0.25
N SER A 65 1.90 3.37 -0.03
CA SER A 65 2.47 2.93 -1.31
C SER A 65 2.45 1.41 -1.46
N ARG A 66 2.71 0.66 -0.37
CA ARG A 66 2.58 -0.80 -0.36
C ARG A 66 1.16 -1.26 -0.68
N PHE A 67 0.15 -0.58 -0.14
CA PHE A 67 -1.23 -0.92 -0.40
C PHE A 67 -1.68 -0.53 -1.82
N VAL A 68 -1.18 0.57 -2.38
CA VAL A 68 -1.36 0.86 -3.82
C VAL A 68 -0.82 -0.26 -4.69
N ASN A 69 0.38 -0.77 -4.41
CA ASN A 69 0.96 -1.88 -5.16
C ASN A 69 0.15 -3.17 -4.97
N GLU A 70 -0.39 -3.41 -3.79
CA GLU A 70 -1.27 -4.55 -3.53
C GLU A 70 -2.60 -4.42 -4.29
N LEU A 71 -3.24 -3.26 -4.32
CA LEU A 71 -4.45 -3.03 -5.12
C LEU A 71 -4.16 -3.21 -6.63
N ALA A 72 -2.99 -2.79 -7.09
CA ALA A 72 -2.56 -3.02 -8.47
C ALA A 72 -2.34 -4.51 -8.77
N ARG A 73 -1.78 -5.26 -7.82
CA ARG A 73 -1.62 -6.72 -7.91
C ARG A 73 -2.98 -7.44 -8.00
N ARG A 74 -4.02 -6.88 -7.37
CA ARG A 74 -5.41 -7.34 -7.45
C ARG A 74 -6.15 -6.84 -8.70
N GLU A 75 -5.52 -6.00 -9.51
CA GLU A 75 -6.13 -5.31 -10.65
C GLU A 75 -7.36 -4.46 -10.28
N ASP A 76 -7.46 -4.05 -9.01
CA ASP A 76 -8.54 -3.19 -8.52
C ASP A 76 -8.22 -1.73 -8.86
N TRP A 77 -8.28 -1.38 -10.15
CA TRP A 77 -7.90 -0.06 -10.64
C TRP A 77 -8.76 1.07 -10.08
N ARG A 78 -10.07 0.83 -9.95
CA ARG A 78 -10.99 1.81 -9.37
C ARG A 78 -10.76 1.96 -7.87
N GLY A 79 -10.59 0.87 -7.14
CA GLY A 79 -10.27 0.91 -5.70
C GLY A 79 -8.91 1.54 -5.43
N LEU A 80 -7.91 1.31 -6.30
CA LEU A 80 -6.60 1.95 -6.24
C LEU A 80 -6.73 3.47 -6.33
N LEU A 81 -7.44 3.99 -7.33
CA LEU A 81 -7.61 5.44 -7.51
C LEU A 81 -8.51 6.06 -6.44
N ALA A 82 -9.47 5.31 -5.90
CA ALA A 82 -10.27 5.76 -4.76
C ALA A 82 -9.44 5.80 -3.46
N PHE A 83 -8.53 4.84 -3.26
CA PHE A 83 -7.66 4.78 -2.09
C PHE A 83 -6.53 5.83 -2.14
N SER A 84 -5.94 6.05 -3.31
CA SER A 84 -4.88 7.02 -3.56
C SER A 84 -5.37 8.02 -4.62
N PRO A 85 -6.22 9.00 -4.26
CA PRO A 85 -6.66 10.03 -5.19
C PRO A 85 -5.50 10.93 -5.65
N GLU A 86 -4.45 11.04 -4.83
CA GLU A 86 -3.21 11.74 -5.13
C GLU A 86 -2.11 10.75 -5.55
N LYS A 87 -1.11 11.29 -6.28
CA LYS A 87 0.06 10.52 -6.72
C LYS A 87 0.81 9.91 -5.53
N PRO A 88 1.05 8.58 -5.50
CA PRO A 88 1.70 7.93 -4.38
C PRO A 88 3.22 8.21 -4.32
N GLY A 89 3.83 7.92 -3.17
CA GLY A 89 5.21 8.33 -2.87
C GLY A 89 6.28 7.56 -3.66
N THR A 90 6.21 6.23 -3.71
CA THR A 90 7.25 5.42 -4.35
C THR A 90 7.06 5.33 -5.87
N THR A 91 8.15 5.28 -6.64
CA THR A 91 8.12 5.11 -8.11
C THR A 91 7.30 3.91 -8.57
N GLU A 92 7.42 2.77 -7.90
CA GLU A 92 6.64 1.56 -8.22
C GLU A 92 5.12 1.83 -8.12
N ALA A 93 4.69 2.43 -7.00
CA ALA A 93 3.30 2.83 -6.81
C ALA A 93 2.84 3.89 -7.80
N GLN A 94 3.72 4.82 -8.22
CA GLN A 94 3.38 5.81 -9.24
C GLN A 94 3.13 5.15 -10.60
N CYS A 95 3.95 4.17 -10.98
CA CYS A 95 3.75 3.40 -12.20
C CYS A 95 2.42 2.64 -12.18
N ASN A 96 2.10 1.98 -11.07
CA ASN A 96 0.82 1.31 -10.86
C ASN A 96 -0.37 2.30 -10.89
N TYR A 97 -0.21 3.47 -10.28
CA TYR A 97 -1.22 4.54 -10.25
C TYR A 97 -1.56 5.07 -11.65
N TYR A 98 -0.56 5.39 -12.45
CA TYR A 98 -0.79 5.87 -13.82
C TYR A 98 -1.31 4.75 -14.73
N TYR A 99 -0.89 3.50 -14.51
CA TYR A 99 -1.49 2.36 -15.22
C TYR A 99 -2.96 2.17 -14.85
N ALA A 100 -3.34 2.41 -13.58
CA ALA A 100 -4.73 2.41 -13.15
C ALA A 100 -5.54 3.55 -13.79
N LYS A 101 -4.94 4.75 -13.95
CA LYS A 101 -5.57 5.85 -14.69
C LYS A 101 -5.84 5.47 -16.14
N TRP A 102 -4.88 4.86 -16.83
CA TRP A 102 -5.07 4.36 -18.20
C TRP A 102 -6.20 3.33 -18.27
N ASN A 103 -6.20 2.32 -17.39
CA ASN A 103 -7.24 1.28 -17.32
C ASN A 103 -8.65 1.82 -17.01
N THR A 104 -8.74 3.02 -16.44
CA THR A 104 -10.03 3.67 -16.10
C THR A 104 -10.40 4.80 -17.06
N GLY A 105 -9.69 4.94 -18.19
CA GLY A 105 -9.99 5.91 -19.24
C GLY A 105 -9.43 7.32 -19.02
N GLN A 106 -8.61 7.53 -18.00
CA GLN A 106 -7.92 8.79 -17.71
C GLN A 106 -6.58 8.86 -18.45
N SER A 107 -6.59 8.64 -19.77
CA SER A 107 -5.37 8.44 -20.58
C SER A 107 -4.44 9.66 -20.60
N GLU A 108 -4.99 10.88 -20.62
CA GLU A 108 -4.18 12.10 -20.63
C GLU A 108 -3.26 12.19 -19.40
N GLU A 109 -3.83 12.01 -18.21
CA GLU A 109 -3.07 12.00 -16.96
C GLU A 109 -2.11 10.81 -16.87
N ALA A 110 -2.52 9.64 -17.37
CA ALA A 110 -1.64 8.47 -17.42
C ALA A 110 -0.39 8.72 -18.28
N TRP A 111 -0.55 9.34 -19.45
CA TRP A 111 0.55 9.64 -20.37
C TRP A 111 1.47 10.75 -19.86
N GLN A 112 0.91 11.78 -19.22
CA GLN A 112 1.72 12.79 -18.52
C GLN A 112 2.61 12.12 -17.46
N GLY A 113 2.01 11.24 -16.65
CA GLY A 113 2.75 10.46 -15.65
C GLY A 113 3.80 9.52 -16.24
N ALA A 114 3.46 8.78 -17.30
CA ALA A 114 4.40 7.90 -17.99
C ALA A 114 5.60 8.68 -18.53
N LYS A 115 5.37 9.84 -19.15
CA LYS A 115 6.43 10.74 -19.63
C LYS A 115 7.35 11.20 -18.50
N GLU A 116 6.79 11.65 -17.38
CA GLU A 116 7.58 12.06 -16.20
C GLU A 116 8.45 10.91 -15.68
N LEU A 117 7.90 9.70 -15.59
CA LEU A 117 8.59 8.52 -15.09
C LEU A 117 9.67 8.02 -16.05
N TRP A 118 9.45 8.16 -17.36
CA TRP A 118 10.40 7.76 -18.41
C TRP A 118 11.62 8.69 -18.46
N LEU A 119 11.43 10.00 -18.25
CA LEU A 119 12.47 11.03 -18.41
C LEU A 119 13.44 11.15 -17.21
N THR A 120 13.61 10.11 -16.38
CA THR A 120 14.38 10.19 -15.13
C THR A 120 15.86 9.79 -15.23
N GLY A 121 16.35 9.35 -16.40
CA GLY A 121 17.75 8.96 -16.63
C GLY A 121 18.24 7.77 -15.79
N LYS A 122 17.35 7.13 -15.02
CA LYS A 122 17.61 5.97 -14.16
C LYS A 122 16.76 4.79 -14.64
N SER A 123 17.23 3.58 -14.38
CA SER A 123 16.40 2.38 -14.58
C SER A 123 15.15 2.45 -13.68
N GLN A 124 13.99 2.22 -14.29
CA GLN A 124 12.71 2.22 -13.60
C GLN A 124 12.38 0.82 -13.06
N PRO A 125 11.56 0.72 -11.99
CA PRO A 125 11.05 -0.57 -11.52
C PRO A 125 10.24 -1.32 -12.60
N ASN A 126 10.26 -2.65 -12.59
CA ASN A 126 9.50 -3.49 -13.52
C ASN A 126 7.98 -3.21 -13.51
N ALA A 127 7.43 -2.65 -12.42
CA ALA A 127 6.03 -2.24 -12.36
C ALA A 127 5.68 -1.16 -13.41
N CYS A 128 6.68 -0.44 -13.93
CA CYS A 128 6.51 0.56 -14.97
C CYS A 128 6.38 -0.03 -16.37
N ASP A 129 6.79 -1.28 -16.59
CA ASP A 129 6.78 -1.90 -17.92
C ASP A 129 5.38 -1.94 -18.52
N LYS A 130 4.35 -2.23 -17.71
CA LYS A 130 2.94 -2.23 -18.13
C LYS A 130 2.44 -0.84 -18.53
N LEU A 131 2.90 0.20 -17.83
CA LEU A 131 2.55 1.58 -18.15
C LEU A 131 3.23 2.01 -19.45
N PHE A 132 4.52 1.69 -19.59
CA PHE A 132 5.30 2.07 -20.75
C PHE A 132 4.94 1.28 -22.01
N SER A 133 4.40 0.07 -21.89
CA SER A 133 3.92 -0.69 -23.04
C SER A 133 2.63 -0.17 -23.66
N VAL A 134 1.88 0.67 -22.93
CA VAL A 134 0.60 1.26 -23.36
C VAL A 134 0.65 2.78 -23.57
N TRP A 135 1.80 3.40 -23.31
CA TRP A 135 2.08 4.82 -23.51
C TRP A 135 2.75 5.05 -24.87
#